data_AF-A0A920N0T6-F1
#
_entry.id   AF-A0A920N0T6-F1
#
_cell.length_a   1.000
_cell.length_b   1.000
_cell.length_c   1.000
_cell.angle_alpha   90.00
_cell.angle_beta   90.00
_cell.angle_gamma   90.00
#
_symmetry.space_group_name_H-M   'P 1'
#
loop_
_entity.id
_entity.type
_entity.pdbx_description
1 polymer ?
#
loop_
_entity_poly.entity_id
_entity_poly.type
_entity_poly.pdbx_seq_one_letter_code
_entity_poly.pdbx_strand_id
1 'polypeptide(L)'
;MEGVFYRAYKTDKHPHTNMAKAALNMLTRTSAQDYARDGIHMNSVDTGWITDEDPAEIAQRKTEELGFHPPLDQIDAPGPNLDPSFPVS
;
A
#
# COMPACT_ATOMS: atom_id res chain seq x y z
N MET A 1 -10.69 -6.32 2.09
CA MET A 1 -9.28 -6.10 1.71
C MET A 1 -9.22 -4.77 0.99
N GLU A 2 -8.51 -3.82 1.56
CA GLU A 2 -8.37 -2.47 1.01
C GLU A 2 -7.64 -2.51 -0.36
N GLY A 3 -7.90 -1.55 -1.24
CA GLY A 3 -7.17 -1.42 -2.51
C GLY A 3 -7.55 -2.38 -3.65
N VAL A 4 -8.35 -3.43 -3.41
CA VAL A 4 -8.79 -4.36 -4.47
C VAL A 4 -10.16 -3.96 -5.03
N PHE A 5 -10.20 -3.49 -6.28
CA PHE A 5 -11.43 -3.01 -6.94
C PHE A 5 -12.15 -4.05 -7.82
N TYR A 6 -11.51 -5.20 -8.13
CA TYR A 6 -12.03 -6.22 -9.06
C TYR A 6 -12.82 -7.36 -8.37
N ARG A 7 -13.11 -7.26 -7.06
CA ARG A 7 -13.86 -8.30 -6.33
C ARG A 7 -15.37 -8.05 -6.39
N ALA A 8 -16.13 -9.10 -6.70
CA ALA A 8 -17.60 -9.07 -6.82
C ALA A 8 -18.34 -8.67 -5.53
N TYR A 9 -17.73 -8.86 -4.36
CA TYR A 9 -18.30 -8.48 -3.07
C TYR A 9 -17.27 -7.69 -2.26
N LYS A 10 -17.35 -6.36 -2.32
CA LYS A 10 -16.70 -5.50 -1.32
C LYS A 10 -17.54 -5.56 -0.05
N THR A 11 -16.92 -5.98 1.05
CA THR A 11 -17.43 -5.67 2.38
C THR A 11 -17.44 -4.14 2.56
N ASP A 12 -18.40 -3.60 3.30
CA ASP A 12 -18.51 -2.20 3.75
C ASP A 12 -17.32 -1.68 4.58
N LYS A 13 -16.32 -2.53 4.83
CA LYS A 13 -15.12 -2.21 5.57
C LYS A 13 -14.22 -1.20 4.83
N HIS A 14 -13.88 -0.13 5.55
CA HIS A 14 -12.85 0.89 5.25
C HIS A 14 -13.06 1.77 3.99
N PRO A 15 -14.25 2.34 3.74
CA PRO A 15 -14.46 3.29 2.65
C PRO A 15 -13.56 4.52 2.79
N HIS A 16 -13.33 4.99 4.01
CA HIS A 16 -12.44 6.13 4.30
C HIS A 16 -10.99 5.85 3.91
N THR A 17 -10.45 4.66 4.21
CA THR A 17 -9.08 4.32 3.82
C THR A 17 -8.93 4.18 2.32
N ASN A 18 -9.92 3.60 1.63
CA ASN A 18 -9.91 3.54 0.16
C ASN A 18 -9.95 4.94 -0.47
N MET A 19 -10.75 5.85 0.08
CA MET A 19 -10.78 7.25 -0.36
C MET A 19 -9.43 7.95 -0.12
N ALA A 20 -8.83 7.77 1.07
CA ALA A 20 -7.54 8.34 1.40
C ALA A 20 -6.42 7.83 0.47
N LYS A 21 -6.39 6.52 0.17
CA LYS A 21 -5.45 5.91 -0.79
C LYS A 21 -5.63 6.48 -2.20
N ALA A 22 -6.86 6.64 -2.66
CA ALA A 22 -7.13 7.25 -3.97
C ALA A 22 -6.69 8.72 -4.03
N ALA A 23 -6.97 9.49 -2.96
CA ALA A 23 -6.54 10.88 -2.85
C ALA A 23 -5.01 11.01 -2.83
N LEU A 24 -4.31 10.10 -2.13
CA LEU A 24 -2.85 10.04 -2.11
C LEU A 24 -2.25 9.77 -3.49
N ASN A 25 -2.82 8.81 -4.24
CA ASN A 25 -2.36 8.53 -5.61
C ASN A 25 -2.55 9.74 -6.53
N MET A 26 -3.64 10.49 -6.33
CA MET A 26 -3.89 11.72 -7.10
C MET A 26 -2.95 12.85 -6.70
N LEU A 27 -2.62 13.00 -5.42
CA LEU A 27 -1.62 13.96 -4.93
C LEU A 27 -0.29 13.76 -5.65
N THR A 28 0.23 12.53 -5.66
CA THR A 28 1.48 12.22 -6.37
C THR A 28 1.36 12.55 -7.85
N ARG A 29 0.28 12.14 -8.53
CA ARG A 29 0.11 12.36 -9.96
C ARG A 29 0.09 13.84 -10.35
N THR A 30 -0.54 14.69 -9.55
CA THR A 30 -0.68 16.12 -9.87
C THR A 30 0.51 16.94 -9.37
N SER A 31 1.10 16.59 -8.23
CA SER A 31 2.20 17.37 -7.64
C SER A 31 3.58 16.97 -8.14
N ALA A 32 3.78 15.73 -8.60
CA ALA A 32 5.11 15.25 -9.02
C ALA A 32 5.74 16.10 -10.13
N GLN A 33 4.96 16.61 -11.08
CA GLN A 33 5.48 17.40 -12.20
C GLN A 33 6.04 18.76 -11.76
N ASP A 34 5.37 19.40 -10.81
CA ASP A 34 5.82 20.69 -10.28
C ASP A 34 7.05 20.51 -9.40
N TYR A 35 7.02 19.54 -8.49
CA TYR A 35 8.14 19.24 -7.60
C TYR A 35 9.38 18.70 -8.32
N ALA A 36 9.22 18.03 -9.47
CA ALA A 36 10.36 17.62 -10.30
C ALA A 36 11.19 18.82 -10.79
N ARG A 37 10.59 20.01 -10.94
CA ARG A 37 11.31 21.24 -11.31
C ARG A 37 12.22 21.73 -10.18
N ASP A 38 11.85 21.41 -8.94
CA ASP A 38 12.64 21.68 -7.73
C ASP A 38 13.60 20.52 -7.40
N GLY A 39 13.70 19.51 -8.28
CA GLY A 39 14.56 18.33 -8.08
C GLY A 39 13.98 17.28 -7.11
N ILE A 40 12.68 17.35 -6.81
CA ILE A 40 11.99 16.41 -5.92
C ILE A 40 11.14 15.44 -6.74
N HIS A 41 11.54 14.17 -6.77
CA HIS A 41 10.79 13.11 -7.45
C HIS A 41 9.82 12.44 -6.47
N MET A 42 8.56 12.31 -6.87
CA MET A 42 7.51 11.69 -6.06
C MET A 42 7.00 10.41 -6.71
N ASN A 43 6.78 9.38 -5.88
CA ASN A 43 6.11 8.15 -6.27
C ASN A 43 5.11 7.73 -5.17
N SER A 44 4.09 6.96 -5.53
CA SER A 44 3.13 6.37 -4.60
C SER A 44 3.08 4.86 -4.84
N VAL A 45 3.34 4.08 -3.79
CA VAL A 45 3.38 2.62 -3.87
C VAL A 45 2.29 2.06 -2.96
N ASP A 46 1.48 1.14 -3.49
CA ASP A 46 0.64 0.28 -2.67
C ASP A 46 1.46 -0.97 -2.33
N THR A 47 1.88 -1.05 -1.07
CA THR A 47 2.79 -2.08 -0.58
C THR A 47 2.13 -3.44 -0.40
N GLY A 48 0.81 -3.53 -0.58
CA GLY A 48 0.08 -4.76 -0.27
C GLY A 48 0.01 -5.05 1.23
N TRP A 49 -0.20 -6.32 1.59
CA TRP A 49 -0.48 -6.73 2.96
C TRP A 49 0.79 -7.07 3.73
N ILE A 50 1.22 -6.17 4.63
CA ILE A 50 2.47 -6.29 5.38
C ILE A 50 2.27 -6.83 6.81
N THR A 51 1.10 -6.60 7.42
CA THR A 51 0.85 -6.90 8.84
C THR A 51 -0.52 -7.53 9.05
N ASP A 52 -0.64 -8.52 9.93
CA ASP A 52 -1.95 -9.00 10.39
C ASP A 52 -2.60 -7.89 11.24
N GLU A 53 -3.62 -7.22 10.69
CA GLU A 53 -4.29 -6.04 11.30
C GLU A 53 -5.19 -6.44 12.49
N ASP A 54 -5.26 -7.73 12.81
CA ASP A 54 -5.97 -8.23 13.98
C ASP A 54 -5.20 -7.99 15.28
N PRO A 55 -5.89 -7.88 16.43
CA PRO A 55 -5.25 -7.79 17.75
C PRO A 55 -4.20 -8.88 17.97
N ALA A 56 -3.10 -8.54 18.66
CA ALA A 56 -1.91 -9.40 18.80
C ALA A 56 -2.22 -10.84 19.26
N GLU A 57 -3.16 -11.02 20.19
CA GLU A 57 -3.58 -12.34 20.68
C GLU A 57 -4.28 -13.19 19.60
N ILE A 58 -5.01 -12.54 18.69
CA ILE A 58 -5.71 -13.20 17.57
C ILE A 58 -4.72 -13.53 16.46
N ALA A 59 -3.83 -12.57 16.13
CA ALA A 59 -2.77 -12.77 15.13
C ALA A 59 -1.84 -13.93 15.56
N GLN A 60 -1.38 -13.95 16.81
CA GLN A 60 -0.54 -15.01 17.35
C GLN A 60 -1.21 -16.37 17.25
N ARG A 61 -2.49 -16.47 17.66
CA ARG A 61 -3.25 -17.72 17.54
C ARG A 61 -3.35 -18.20 16.10
N LYS A 62 -3.61 -17.30 15.14
CA LYS A 62 -3.65 -17.67 13.71
C LYS A 62 -2.28 -18.11 13.18
N THR A 63 -1.20 -17.50 13.63
CA THR A 63 0.14 -17.94 13.26
C THR A 63 0.43 -19.34 13.82
N GLU A 64 0.06 -19.62 15.06
CA GLU A 64 0.29 -20.93 15.71
C GLU A 64 -0.60 -22.04 15.12
N GLU A 65 -1.88 -21.76 14.88
CA GLU A 65 -2.85 -22.76 14.44
C GLU A 65 -2.91 -22.95 12.92
N LEU A 66 -2.76 -21.86 12.15
CA LEU A 66 -2.96 -21.85 10.70
C LEU A 66 -1.66 -21.62 9.92
N GLY A 67 -0.54 -21.40 10.63
CA GLY A 67 0.73 -21.01 9.99
C GLY A 67 0.63 -19.66 9.27
N PHE A 68 -0.37 -18.84 9.61
CA PHE A 68 -0.66 -17.61 8.88
C PHE A 68 0.43 -16.56 9.11
N HIS A 69 0.93 -15.99 8.01
CA HIS A 69 1.81 -14.84 7.98
C HIS A 69 1.47 -13.98 6.76
N PRO A 70 1.58 -12.64 6.86
CA PRO A 70 1.42 -11.74 5.72
C PRO A 70 2.46 -12.05 4.63
N PRO A 71 2.12 -11.83 3.35
CA PRO A 71 2.98 -12.15 2.22
C PRO A 71 4.21 -11.24 2.06
N LEU A 72 4.24 -10.09 2.73
CA LEU A 72 5.32 -9.11 2.67
C LEU A 72 5.70 -8.67 4.08
N ASP A 73 6.97 -8.33 4.28
CA ASP A 73 7.46 -7.80 5.56
C ASP A 73 7.74 -6.28 5.48
N GLN A 74 8.15 -5.68 6.61
CA GLN A 74 8.41 -4.25 6.70
C GLN A 74 9.63 -3.78 5.87
N ILE A 75 10.52 -4.70 5.51
CA ILE A 75 11.75 -4.43 4.76
C ILE A 75 11.44 -4.47 3.25
N ASP A 76 10.53 -5.33 2.82
CA ASP A 76 10.08 -5.44 1.42
C ASP A 76 9.16 -4.28 1.00
N ALA A 77 8.52 -3.63 1.98
CA ALA A 77 7.51 -2.60 1.77
C ALA A 77 7.92 -1.42 0.85
N PRO A 78 9.15 -0.85 0.91
CA PRO A 78 9.53 0.27 0.05
C PRO A 78 9.63 -0.10 -1.44
N GLY A 79 9.80 -1.39 -1.77
CA GLY A 79 10.00 -1.88 -3.13
C GLY A 79 11.24 -1.32 -3.85
N PRO A 80 11.62 -1.86 -5.01
CA PRO A 80 12.77 -1.37 -5.80
C PRO A 80 12.52 0.00 -6.48
N ASN A 81 11.33 0.59 -6.34
CA ASN A 81 10.89 1.79 -7.07
C ASN A 81 11.51 3.11 -6.58
N LEU A 82 12.50 3.06 -5.69
CA LEU A 82 13.21 4.22 -5.16
C LEU A 82 14.43 4.63 -6.00
N ASP A 83 14.75 3.90 -7.07
CA ASP A 83 15.81 4.28 -8.00
C ASP A 83 15.33 5.44 -8.92
N PRO A 84 15.96 6.63 -8.84
CA PRO A 84 15.57 7.81 -9.62
C PRO A 84 15.81 7.68 -11.14
N SER A 85 16.38 6.56 -11.61
CA SER A 85 16.67 6.34 -13.03
C SER A 85 15.52 5.74 -13.86
N PHE A 86 14.36 5.41 -13.26
CA PHE A 86 13.24 4.83 -14.00
C PHE A 86 12.38 5.90 -14.71
N PRO A 87 12.34 5.93 -16.05
CA PRO A 87 11.42 6.79 -16.77
C PRO A 87 10.01 6.20 -16.72
N VAL A 88 9.04 7.00 -16.29
CA VAL A 88 7.62 6.72 -16.46
C VAL A 88 7.28 6.74 -17.96
N SER A 89 6.97 5.56 -18.53
CA SER A 89 6.41 5.38 -19.88
C SER A 89 4.90 5.55 -19.89
#